data_AF-A0A8G1TUQ0-F1
#
_entry.id   AF-A0A8G1TUQ0-F1
#
_cell.length_a   1.000
_cell.length_b   1.000
_cell.length_c   1.000
_cell.angle_alpha   90.00
_cell.angle_beta   90.00
_cell.angle_gamma   90.00
#
_symmetry.space_group_name_H-M   'P 1'
#
loop_
_entity.id
_entity.type
_entity.pdbx_description
1 polymer ?
#
loop_
_entity_poly.entity_id
_entity_poly.type
_entity_poly.pdbx_seq_one_letter_code
_entity_poly.pdbx_strand_id
1 'polypeptide(L)'
;ELTLALGGTGGSGGTGGNVDVTLNPNFAIRTLGSGSRGIVAQSIGGGGGASQGGTLNVAGSAEERPSARLQVGLGATGGSGATGGSINATLQGAIRTEGGDADGVLLQSIGGGGGLGGSLGADASSYPILDRIGNHSDNKERLDDENSTYQFGVDVGGTGGTGGHGGNVTVNYAGKIATAGDWADGLVAQSIGGGGGVGGSSSASGSKIKANAIIGVGGSGGAGGNGGVLSFFFDDDHGNSIATTGYNAYGVLLQSIGGGGGQGGDGSDQAQGTITVGASFGGTGGVAGNGGNILTSGSGSWLNVQTTGDDAPALAMQSIGGGGGTAGAGNSSSKLQQDSHSMSVAVGGNGGLSGSGGAIDVTTGIAATTQGARAYGVLAQSIGGGGGLGLSLIHI
;
A
#
# COMPACT_ATOMS: atom_id res chain seq x y z
N GLU A 1 -24.56 31.66 -13.08
CA GLU A 1 -24.43 30.35 -13.73
C GLU A 1 -24.00 29.30 -12.70
N LEU A 2 -24.48 28.05 -12.86
CA LEU A 2 -24.11 26.91 -12.02
C LEU A 2 -23.48 25.85 -12.92
N THR A 3 -22.21 25.54 -12.71
CA THR A 3 -21.51 24.45 -13.41
C THR A 3 -21.11 23.39 -12.39
N LEU A 4 -21.52 22.15 -12.61
CA LEU A 4 -21.20 21.01 -11.74
C LEU A 4 -20.49 19.94 -12.57
N ALA A 5 -19.26 19.60 -12.19
CA ALA A 5 -18.53 18.43 -12.66
C ALA A 5 -18.48 17.40 -11.53
N LEU A 6 -19.03 16.21 -11.76
CA LEU A 6 -19.06 15.14 -10.76
C LEU A 6 -17.88 14.18 -11.00
N GLY A 7 -17.06 13.99 -9.97
CA GLY A 7 -15.98 13.02 -9.98
C GLY A 7 -16.46 11.56 -9.88
N GLY A 8 -15.60 10.61 -10.24
CA GLY A 8 -15.87 9.17 -10.14
C GLY A 8 -15.10 8.52 -8.98
N THR A 9 -15.70 7.55 -8.29
CA THR A 9 -15.04 6.76 -7.24
C THR A 9 -14.26 5.58 -7.81
N GLY A 10 -13.24 5.13 -7.08
CA GLY A 10 -12.46 3.95 -7.47
C GLY A 10 -13.17 2.66 -7.03
N GLY A 11 -13.20 1.66 -7.92
CA GLY A 11 -13.74 0.34 -7.59
C GLY A 11 -12.85 -0.43 -6.61
N SER A 12 -13.43 -1.25 -5.73
CA SER A 12 -12.65 -2.14 -4.86
C SER A 12 -12.07 -3.32 -5.64
N GLY A 13 -10.94 -3.86 -5.16
CA GLY A 13 -10.40 -5.14 -5.64
C GLY A 13 -11.28 -6.33 -5.29
N GLY A 14 -11.04 -7.47 -5.95
CA GLY A 14 -11.67 -8.75 -5.62
C GLY A 14 -10.88 -9.51 -4.55
N THR A 15 -11.54 -10.09 -3.55
CA THR A 15 -10.88 -10.87 -2.48
C THR A 15 -10.35 -12.21 -3.00
N GLY A 16 -9.12 -12.56 -2.62
CA GLY A 16 -8.57 -13.88 -2.88
C GLY A 16 -9.37 -14.96 -2.13
N GLY A 17 -9.61 -16.10 -2.78
CA GLY A 17 -10.30 -17.24 -2.16
C GLY A 17 -9.40 -17.98 -1.17
N ASN A 18 -9.98 -18.74 -0.25
CA ASN A 18 -9.21 -19.65 0.58
C ASN A 18 -8.56 -20.75 -0.27
N VAL A 19 -7.36 -21.16 0.11
CA VAL A 19 -6.63 -22.26 -0.55
C VAL A 19 -6.42 -23.37 0.45
N ASP A 20 -7.07 -24.50 0.20
CA ASP A 20 -6.94 -25.70 1.01
C ASP A 20 -6.08 -26.72 0.26
N VAL A 21 -4.96 -27.12 0.86
CA VAL A 21 -4.03 -28.13 0.33
C VAL A 21 -4.02 -29.33 1.25
N THR A 22 -4.17 -30.53 0.69
CA THR A 22 -4.04 -31.77 1.44
C THR A 22 -3.13 -32.73 0.68
N LEU A 23 -2.00 -33.10 1.28
CA LEU A 23 -1.12 -34.17 0.82
C LEU A 23 -1.18 -35.32 1.83
N ASN A 24 -1.90 -36.39 1.47
CA ASN A 24 -2.10 -37.55 2.32
C ASN A 24 -0.79 -38.39 2.48
N PRO A 25 -0.67 -39.20 3.56
CA PRO A 25 0.59 -39.91 3.91
C PRO A 25 1.16 -40.82 2.83
N ASN A 26 0.30 -41.39 1.99
CA ASN A 26 0.70 -42.38 0.97
C ASN A 26 1.08 -41.75 -0.38
N PHE A 27 1.14 -40.43 -0.47
CA PHE A 27 1.46 -39.72 -1.70
C PHE A 27 2.82 -39.05 -1.60
N ALA A 28 3.52 -39.03 -2.73
CA ALA A 28 4.79 -38.35 -2.86
C ALA A 28 4.79 -37.41 -4.07
N ILE A 29 5.33 -36.22 -3.89
CA ILE A 29 5.60 -35.26 -4.96
C ILE A 29 7.10 -35.26 -5.21
N ARG A 30 7.52 -35.45 -6.46
CA ARG A 30 8.92 -35.33 -6.86
C ARG A 30 9.08 -34.38 -8.04
N THR A 31 9.87 -33.34 -7.88
CA THR A 31 10.22 -32.39 -8.94
C THR A 31 11.73 -32.34 -9.16
N LEU A 32 12.15 -32.16 -10.41
CA LEU A 32 13.55 -32.17 -10.83
C LEU A 32 13.80 -31.01 -11.80
N GLY A 33 14.92 -30.32 -11.63
CA GLY A 33 15.30 -29.16 -12.43
C GLY A 33 15.26 -27.87 -11.60
N SER A 34 16.10 -26.91 -11.99
CA SER A 34 16.14 -25.62 -11.30
C SER A 34 14.81 -24.86 -11.45
N GLY A 35 14.37 -24.19 -10.38
CA GLY A 35 13.06 -23.50 -10.31
C GLY A 35 11.86 -24.43 -10.13
N SER A 36 12.06 -25.75 -9.98
CA SER A 36 10.96 -26.71 -9.94
C SER A 36 10.40 -26.89 -8.53
N ARG A 37 9.29 -26.20 -8.24
CA ARG A 37 8.65 -26.23 -6.92
C ARG A 37 7.69 -27.42 -6.74
N GLY A 38 7.66 -27.99 -5.54
CA GLY A 38 6.79 -29.13 -5.22
C GLY A 38 5.32 -28.73 -5.08
N ILE A 39 5.01 -27.88 -4.11
CA ILE A 39 3.67 -27.30 -3.89
C ILE A 39 3.77 -25.79 -3.89
N VAL A 40 2.90 -25.13 -4.67
CA VAL A 40 2.69 -23.68 -4.61
C VAL A 40 1.21 -23.43 -4.35
N ALA A 41 0.89 -22.81 -3.22
CA ALA A 41 -0.45 -22.39 -2.86
C ALA A 41 -0.46 -20.89 -2.61
N GLN A 42 -1.24 -20.17 -3.41
CA GLN A 42 -1.27 -18.71 -3.37
C GLN A 42 -2.70 -18.20 -3.33
N SER A 43 -2.97 -17.29 -2.41
CA SER A 43 -4.19 -16.49 -2.43
C SER A 43 -3.82 -15.02 -2.50
N ILE A 44 -4.27 -14.34 -3.55
CA ILE A 44 -3.89 -12.97 -3.84
C ILE A 44 -5.16 -12.12 -3.95
N GLY A 45 -5.24 -11.08 -3.13
CA GLY A 45 -6.28 -10.06 -3.24
C GLY A 45 -6.02 -9.11 -4.41
N GLY A 46 -7.08 -8.70 -5.09
CA GLY A 46 -7.04 -7.71 -6.17
C GLY A 46 -6.73 -6.30 -5.65
N GLY A 47 -6.08 -5.48 -6.47
CA GLY A 47 -5.82 -4.08 -6.16
C GLY A 47 -7.07 -3.19 -6.23
N GLY A 48 -7.01 -2.04 -5.58
CA GLY A 48 -8.03 -1.00 -5.63
C GLY A 48 -7.94 -0.12 -6.87
N GLY A 49 -9.08 0.43 -7.30
CA GLY A 49 -9.22 1.29 -8.46
C GLY A 49 -8.90 2.76 -8.19
N ALA A 50 -8.60 3.51 -9.26
CA ALA A 50 -8.39 4.95 -9.20
C ALA A 50 -9.72 5.72 -9.23
N SER A 51 -9.71 6.91 -8.64
CA SER A 51 -10.84 7.83 -8.59
C SER A 51 -10.46 9.20 -9.17
N GLN A 52 -11.44 10.03 -9.48
CA GLN A 52 -11.25 11.40 -9.95
C GLN A 52 -12.17 12.36 -9.21
N GLY A 53 -11.67 13.55 -8.86
CA GLY A 53 -12.45 14.58 -8.19
C GLY A 53 -13.45 15.30 -9.11
N GLY A 54 -14.37 16.02 -8.49
CA GLY A 54 -15.34 16.89 -9.14
C GLY A 54 -15.22 18.34 -8.65
N THR A 55 -15.73 19.28 -9.43
CA THR A 55 -15.72 20.72 -9.11
C THR A 55 -17.11 21.32 -9.28
N LEU A 56 -17.55 22.12 -8.32
CA LEU A 56 -18.76 22.93 -8.35
C LEU A 56 -18.39 24.41 -8.46
N ASN A 57 -18.89 25.08 -9.49
CA ASN A 57 -18.73 26.52 -9.69
C ASN A 57 -20.10 27.19 -9.63
N VAL A 58 -20.24 28.18 -8.75
CA VAL A 58 -21.42 29.04 -8.62
C VAL A 58 -20.99 30.48 -8.89
N ALA A 59 -21.49 31.09 -9.96
CA ALA A 59 -21.19 32.47 -10.32
C ALA A 59 -22.47 33.31 -10.29
N GLY A 60 -22.46 34.40 -9.51
CA GLY A 60 -23.53 35.39 -9.45
C GLY A 60 -23.07 36.70 -10.10
N SER A 61 -23.78 37.11 -11.16
CA SER A 61 -23.55 38.37 -11.88
C SER A 61 -24.73 39.32 -11.65
N ALA A 62 -24.46 40.59 -11.35
CA ALA A 62 -25.45 41.65 -11.32
C ALA A 62 -25.00 42.74 -12.30
N GLU A 63 -25.91 43.21 -13.17
CA GLU A 63 -25.59 44.07 -14.32
C GLU A 63 -24.86 45.38 -13.98
N GLU A 64 -24.85 45.81 -12.71
CA GLU A 64 -24.19 47.05 -12.26
C GLU A 64 -23.44 46.94 -10.90
N ARG A 65 -23.17 45.73 -10.38
CA ARG A 65 -22.52 45.52 -9.06
C ARG A 65 -21.55 44.33 -9.09
N PRO A 66 -20.56 44.26 -8.17
CA PRO A 66 -19.48 43.28 -8.25
C PRO A 66 -20.01 41.85 -8.37
N SER A 67 -19.49 41.09 -9.33
CA SER A 67 -19.85 39.69 -9.51
C SER A 67 -18.92 38.77 -8.70
N ALA A 68 -19.49 37.72 -8.14
CA ALA A 68 -18.80 36.83 -7.20
C ALA A 68 -18.83 35.38 -7.71
N ARG A 69 -17.70 34.68 -7.53
CA ARG A 69 -17.55 33.27 -7.88
C ARG A 69 -17.20 32.46 -6.64
N LEU A 70 -17.95 31.39 -6.42
CA LEU A 70 -17.64 30.33 -5.47
C LEU A 70 -17.24 29.08 -6.25
N GLN A 71 -16.02 28.60 -6.03
CA GLN A 71 -15.52 27.33 -6.57
C GLN A 71 -15.24 26.38 -5.42
N VAL A 72 -15.79 25.17 -5.50
CA VAL A 72 -15.53 24.09 -4.55
C VAL A 72 -15.18 22.82 -5.31
N GLY A 73 -13.93 22.38 -5.22
CA GLY A 73 -13.49 21.09 -5.70
C GLY A 73 -13.39 20.06 -4.58
N LEU A 74 -13.88 18.85 -4.85
CA LEU A 74 -13.70 17.70 -3.95
C LEU A 74 -13.18 16.48 -4.72
N GLY A 75 -12.02 15.97 -4.29
CA GLY A 75 -11.42 14.74 -4.75
C GLY A 75 -12.20 13.52 -4.27
N ALA A 76 -12.40 12.54 -5.16
CA ALA A 76 -13.04 11.29 -4.79
C ALA A 76 -12.07 10.34 -4.08
N THR A 77 -12.59 9.29 -3.44
CA THR A 77 -11.77 8.30 -2.75
C THR A 77 -11.36 7.17 -3.70
N GLY A 78 -10.08 6.78 -3.64
CA GLY A 78 -9.57 5.59 -4.31
C GLY A 78 -10.25 4.33 -3.78
N GLY A 79 -10.34 3.30 -4.61
CA GLY A 79 -10.90 2.02 -4.22
C GLY A 79 -9.97 1.27 -3.28
N SER A 80 -10.51 0.50 -2.34
CA SER A 80 -9.68 -0.34 -1.47
C SER A 80 -9.13 -1.57 -2.21
N GLY A 81 -7.90 -1.95 -1.87
CA GLY A 81 -7.36 -3.28 -2.16
C GLY A 81 -8.09 -4.35 -1.36
N ALA A 82 -8.13 -5.56 -1.90
CA ALA A 82 -8.83 -6.67 -1.31
C ALA A 82 -7.90 -7.61 -0.55
N THR A 83 -8.45 -8.37 0.40
CA THR A 83 -7.66 -9.30 1.21
C THR A 83 -7.24 -10.54 0.42
N GLY A 84 -6.07 -11.07 0.72
CA GLY A 84 -5.73 -12.46 0.40
C GLY A 84 -6.56 -13.40 1.28
N GLY A 85 -6.96 -14.55 0.74
CA GLY A 85 -7.66 -15.59 1.48
C GLY A 85 -6.73 -16.38 2.40
N SER A 86 -7.30 -17.15 3.33
CA SER A 86 -6.50 -17.99 4.21
C SER A 86 -5.95 -19.20 3.45
N ILE A 87 -4.78 -19.68 3.86
CA ILE A 87 -4.18 -20.90 3.36
C ILE A 87 -4.21 -21.94 4.46
N ASN A 88 -4.82 -23.09 4.20
CA ASN A 88 -4.81 -24.23 5.11
C ASN A 88 -4.11 -25.40 4.42
N ALA A 89 -2.95 -25.80 4.93
CA ALA A 89 -2.17 -26.89 4.36
C ALA A 89 -2.08 -28.05 5.34
N THR A 90 -2.52 -29.24 4.93
CA THR A 90 -2.30 -30.49 5.64
C THR A 90 -1.30 -31.33 4.84
N LEU A 91 -0.08 -31.47 5.36
CA LEU A 91 1.06 -32.04 4.67
C LEU A 91 1.58 -33.27 5.42
N GLN A 92 1.10 -34.44 5.03
CA GLN A 92 1.43 -35.72 5.68
C GLN A 92 2.22 -36.66 4.76
N GLY A 93 2.21 -36.42 3.44
CA GLY A 93 3.00 -37.18 2.47
C GLY A 93 4.46 -36.72 2.34
N ALA A 94 5.16 -37.25 1.34
CA ALA A 94 6.55 -36.91 1.05
C ALA A 94 6.69 -35.89 -0.09
N ILE A 95 7.61 -34.96 0.02
CA ILE A 95 7.93 -33.99 -1.03
C ILE A 95 9.43 -34.01 -1.24
N ARG A 96 9.87 -34.19 -2.49
CA ARG A 96 11.27 -34.14 -2.86
C ARG A 96 11.48 -33.24 -4.06
N THR A 97 12.35 -32.24 -3.93
CA THR A 97 12.66 -31.29 -5.00
C THR A 97 14.18 -31.24 -5.21
N GLU A 98 14.63 -31.24 -6.46
CA GLU A 98 16.07 -31.20 -6.80
C GLU A 98 16.33 -30.19 -7.92
N GLY A 99 17.26 -29.27 -7.70
CA GLY A 99 17.59 -28.15 -8.59
C GLY A 99 17.84 -26.86 -7.78
N GLY A 100 18.55 -25.89 -8.35
CA GLY A 100 18.65 -24.57 -7.70
C GLY A 100 17.29 -23.87 -7.70
N ASP A 101 16.94 -23.12 -6.65
CA ASP A 101 15.63 -22.44 -6.48
C ASP A 101 14.44 -23.43 -6.56
N ALA A 102 14.64 -24.68 -6.14
CA ALA A 102 13.62 -25.74 -6.19
C ALA A 102 12.95 -25.93 -4.83
N ASP A 103 12.03 -25.04 -4.46
CA ASP A 103 11.36 -25.08 -3.16
C ASP A 103 10.44 -26.30 -2.99
N GLY A 104 10.41 -26.87 -1.80
CA GLY A 104 9.51 -27.96 -1.44
C GLY A 104 8.06 -27.49 -1.41
N VAL A 105 7.76 -26.55 -0.52
CA VAL A 105 6.42 -25.99 -0.33
C VAL A 105 6.49 -24.48 -0.20
N LEU A 106 5.69 -23.78 -0.99
CA LEU A 106 5.48 -22.34 -0.92
C LEU A 106 4.00 -22.04 -0.67
N LEU A 107 3.70 -21.42 0.47
CA LEU A 107 2.37 -20.97 0.87
C LEU A 107 2.38 -19.44 0.97
N GLN A 108 1.59 -18.73 0.18
CA GLN A 108 1.60 -17.26 0.19
C GLN A 108 0.20 -16.66 0.14
N SER A 109 -0.19 -15.96 1.21
CA SER A 109 -1.38 -15.12 1.19
C SER A 109 -0.98 -13.65 1.09
N ILE A 110 -1.44 -12.96 0.05
CA ILE A 110 -1.04 -11.59 -0.27
C ILE A 110 -2.28 -10.72 -0.39
N GLY A 111 -2.33 -9.63 0.37
CA GLY A 111 -3.33 -8.59 0.21
C GLY A 111 -3.05 -7.68 -1.00
N GLY A 112 -4.10 -7.22 -1.67
CA GLY A 112 -4.01 -6.30 -2.79
C GLY A 112 -3.70 -4.87 -2.35
N GLY A 113 -3.03 -4.08 -3.19
CA GLY A 113 -2.74 -2.68 -2.91
C GLY A 113 -3.98 -1.76 -2.97
N GLY A 114 -3.94 -0.65 -2.24
CA GLY A 114 -4.97 0.39 -2.29
C GLY A 114 -4.94 1.22 -3.58
N GLY A 115 -6.08 1.82 -3.92
CA GLY A 115 -6.28 2.63 -5.12
C GLY A 115 -5.93 4.11 -4.96
N LEU A 116 -5.94 4.84 -6.06
CA LEU A 116 -5.57 6.26 -6.10
C LEU A 116 -6.78 7.17 -5.81
N GLY A 117 -6.60 8.12 -4.90
CA GLY A 117 -7.53 9.20 -4.61
C GLY A 117 -7.62 10.21 -5.76
N GLY A 118 -8.78 10.81 -5.92
CA GLY A 118 -9.09 11.75 -6.98
C GLY A 118 -8.35 13.06 -6.80
N SER A 119 -7.57 13.44 -7.80
CA SER A 119 -6.92 14.75 -7.83
C SER A 119 -7.85 15.81 -8.39
N LEU A 120 -7.63 17.05 -7.97
CA LEU A 120 -8.31 18.24 -8.44
C LEU A 120 -7.28 19.21 -9.00
N GLY A 121 -7.60 19.80 -10.15
CA GLY A 121 -6.91 20.97 -10.66
C GLY A 121 -7.96 21.94 -11.14
N ALA A 122 -8.24 22.99 -10.37
CA ALA A 122 -8.97 24.13 -10.87
C ALA A 122 -8.04 24.95 -11.77
N ASP A 123 -7.74 24.44 -12.97
CA ASP A 123 -7.61 25.26 -14.18
C ASP A 123 -7.46 24.40 -15.45
N ALA A 124 -8.58 23.97 -16.02
CA ALA A 124 -8.61 23.62 -17.46
C ALA A 124 -9.03 24.82 -18.31
N SER A 125 -9.31 25.98 -17.69
CA SER A 125 -9.72 27.19 -18.40
C SER A 125 -8.53 27.99 -18.94
N SER A 126 -7.35 27.96 -18.32
CA SER A 126 -6.27 28.90 -18.70
C SER A 126 -5.13 28.33 -19.56
N TYR A 127 -5.19 27.06 -20.00
CA TYR A 127 -4.15 26.51 -20.89
C TYR A 127 -4.62 26.37 -22.36
N PRO A 128 -3.96 27.07 -23.31
CA PRO A 128 -4.39 27.22 -24.71
C PRO A 128 -4.08 25.98 -25.57
N ILE A 129 -4.19 24.76 -25.04
CA ILE A 129 -3.92 23.57 -25.86
C ILE A 129 -5.04 23.35 -26.89
N LEU A 130 -6.27 23.80 -26.59
CA LEU A 130 -7.38 23.85 -27.55
C LEU A 130 -7.25 25.03 -28.52
N ASP A 131 -6.61 26.13 -28.12
CA ASP A 131 -6.34 27.30 -28.97
C ASP A 131 -5.18 27.05 -29.97
N ARG A 132 -4.22 26.17 -29.62
CA ARG A 132 -3.13 25.75 -30.52
C ARG A 132 -3.55 24.78 -31.64
N ILE A 133 -4.72 24.15 -31.57
CA ILE A 133 -5.13 23.10 -32.52
C ILE A 133 -6.21 23.57 -33.51
N GLY A 134 -6.87 24.69 -33.28
CA GLY A 134 -7.77 25.25 -34.29
C GLY A 134 -8.43 26.54 -33.90
N ASN A 135 -8.33 27.53 -34.80
CA ASN A 135 -9.16 28.72 -34.82
C ASN A 135 -10.63 28.28 -34.93
N HIS A 136 -11.33 28.19 -33.81
CA HIS A 136 -12.76 27.93 -33.79
C HIS A 136 -13.46 28.95 -32.89
N SER A 137 -14.01 29.96 -33.56
CA SER A 137 -14.87 31.03 -33.04
C SER A 137 -16.22 30.54 -32.46
N ASP A 138 -16.47 29.23 -32.44
CA ASP A 138 -17.74 28.63 -32.01
C ASP A 138 -17.67 27.95 -30.63
N ASN A 139 -16.57 28.11 -29.89
CA ASN A 139 -16.59 27.80 -28.47
C ASN A 139 -17.50 28.82 -27.78
N LYS A 140 -18.76 28.41 -27.57
CA LYS A 140 -19.76 29.05 -26.69
C LYS A 140 -19.06 29.72 -25.52
N GLU A 141 -19.34 31.02 -25.33
CA GLU A 141 -18.99 31.85 -24.17
C GLU A 141 -18.31 31.04 -23.06
N ARG A 142 -16.99 30.88 -23.21
CA ARG A 142 -16.17 30.55 -22.06
C ARG A 142 -16.29 31.76 -21.15
N LEU A 143 -16.59 31.53 -19.88
CA LEU A 143 -16.73 32.57 -18.88
C LEU A 143 -15.53 33.51 -18.93
N ASP A 144 -15.68 34.67 -19.56
CA ASP A 144 -14.66 35.69 -19.58
C ASP A 144 -14.54 36.22 -18.15
N ASP A 145 -13.34 36.06 -17.57
CA ASP A 145 -13.05 36.48 -16.20
C ASP A 145 -13.03 38.01 -16.03
N GLU A 146 -13.22 38.76 -17.12
CA GLU A 146 -13.11 40.22 -17.16
C GLU A 146 -14.13 40.95 -16.27
N ASN A 147 -15.24 40.30 -15.86
CA ASN A 147 -16.28 40.96 -15.08
C ASN A 147 -16.49 40.43 -13.66
N SER A 148 -15.71 39.42 -13.24
CA SER A 148 -15.68 38.96 -11.84
C SER A 148 -14.97 39.98 -10.96
N THR A 149 -15.36 40.11 -9.70
CA THR A 149 -14.72 41.05 -8.75
C THR A 149 -14.15 40.34 -7.52
N TYR A 150 -14.80 39.24 -7.13
CA TYR A 150 -14.40 38.40 -6.00
C TYR A 150 -14.43 36.91 -6.35
N GLN A 151 -13.39 36.15 -5.98
CA GLN A 151 -13.38 34.68 -6.04
C GLN A 151 -13.07 34.09 -4.67
N PHE A 152 -13.86 33.08 -4.29
CA PHE A 152 -13.52 32.15 -3.22
C PHE A 152 -13.43 30.74 -3.80
N GLY A 153 -12.26 30.12 -3.70
CA GLY A 153 -11.98 28.79 -4.22
C GLY A 153 -11.46 27.87 -3.12
N VAL A 154 -12.05 26.69 -2.97
CA VAL A 154 -11.55 25.65 -2.06
C VAL A 154 -11.47 24.33 -2.82
N ASP A 155 -10.28 23.75 -2.91
CA ASP A 155 -10.09 22.42 -3.49
C ASP A 155 -9.49 21.48 -2.44
N VAL A 156 -10.09 20.29 -2.30
CA VAL A 156 -9.63 19.25 -1.38
C VAL A 156 -9.32 17.98 -2.15
N GLY A 157 -8.08 17.51 -2.10
CA GLY A 157 -7.63 16.28 -2.75
C GLY A 157 -8.30 15.04 -2.15
N GLY A 158 -8.48 14.02 -2.97
CA GLY A 158 -9.18 12.79 -2.59
C GLY A 158 -8.33 11.88 -1.69
N THR A 159 -8.94 10.93 -0.99
CA THR A 159 -8.18 9.98 -0.18
C THR A 159 -7.76 8.74 -1.00
N GLY A 160 -6.56 8.22 -0.77
CA GLY A 160 -6.14 6.93 -1.28
C GLY A 160 -6.94 5.78 -0.66
N GLY A 161 -7.12 4.69 -1.41
CA GLY A 161 -7.78 3.50 -0.89
C GLY A 161 -6.90 2.73 0.08
N THR A 162 -7.49 1.96 1.00
CA THR A 162 -6.72 1.10 1.92
C THR A 162 -6.13 -0.11 1.19
N GLY A 163 -4.97 -0.59 1.62
CA GLY A 163 -4.44 -1.90 1.23
C GLY A 163 -5.24 -3.04 1.88
N GLY A 164 -5.27 -4.19 1.22
CA GLY A 164 -5.88 -5.41 1.72
C GLY A 164 -4.96 -6.18 2.66
N HIS A 165 -5.53 -6.96 3.57
CA HIS A 165 -4.78 -7.82 4.48
C HIS A 165 -4.26 -9.08 3.80
N GLY A 166 -3.10 -9.57 4.25
CA GLY A 166 -2.71 -10.96 4.04
C GLY A 166 -3.58 -11.87 4.91
N GLY A 167 -3.98 -13.01 4.37
CA GLY A 167 -4.76 -14.03 5.08
C GLY A 167 -3.90 -14.87 6.01
N ASN A 168 -4.53 -15.59 6.94
CA ASN A 168 -3.81 -16.48 7.84
C ASN A 168 -3.25 -17.67 7.06
N VAL A 169 -2.09 -18.17 7.47
CA VAL A 169 -1.50 -19.40 6.94
C VAL A 169 -1.43 -20.41 8.07
N THR A 170 -2.20 -21.49 7.94
CA THR A 170 -2.26 -22.59 8.90
C THR A 170 -1.67 -23.85 8.27
N VAL A 171 -0.68 -24.45 8.93
CA VAL A 171 -0.02 -25.67 8.45
C VAL A 171 -0.10 -26.75 9.51
N ASN A 172 -0.68 -27.89 9.14
CA ASN A 172 -0.58 -29.15 9.86
C ASN A 172 0.41 -30.06 9.13
N TYR A 173 1.56 -30.33 9.73
CA TYR A 173 2.67 -31.04 9.10
C TYR A 173 3.04 -32.31 9.86
N ALA A 174 2.91 -33.45 9.17
CA ALA A 174 3.33 -34.78 9.64
C ALA A 174 4.20 -35.51 8.61
N GLY A 175 4.52 -34.87 7.48
CA GLY A 175 5.18 -35.48 6.34
C GLY A 175 6.71 -35.38 6.35
N LYS A 176 7.32 -35.60 5.19
CA LYS A 176 8.76 -35.46 4.96
C LYS A 176 9.04 -34.57 3.77
N ILE A 177 9.84 -33.52 3.94
CA ILE A 177 10.29 -32.65 2.85
C ILE A 177 11.81 -32.81 2.70
N ALA A 178 12.27 -33.03 1.47
CA ALA A 178 13.68 -33.10 1.13
C ALA A 178 13.97 -32.22 -0.10
N THR A 179 14.78 -31.18 0.05
CA THR A 179 15.16 -30.27 -1.05
C THR A 179 16.66 -30.29 -1.26
N ALA A 180 17.09 -30.17 -2.52
CA ALA A 180 18.50 -30.19 -2.88
C ALA A 180 18.81 -29.21 -4.01
N GLY A 181 19.74 -28.30 -3.77
CA GLY A 181 20.18 -27.24 -4.68
C GLY A 181 20.33 -25.91 -3.95
N ASP A 182 21.11 -25.00 -4.52
CA ASP A 182 21.26 -23.66 -3.95
C ASP A 182 19.91 -22.93 -3.98
N TRP A 183 19.57 -22.21 -2.90
CA TRP A 183 18.29 -21.52 -2.73
C TRP A 183 17.05 -22.44 -2.74
N ALA A 184 17.21 -23.75 -2.54
CA ALA A 184 16.09 -24.68 -2.53
C ALA A 184 15.49 -24.80 -1.12
N ASP A 185 14.49 -23.98 -0.81
CA ASP A 185 13.90 -23.92 0.53
C ASP A 185 12.95 -25.10 0.80
N GLY A 186 12.91 -25.58 2.04
CA GLY A 186 12.05 -26.71 2.43
C GLY A 186 10.58 -26.31 2.49
N LEU A 187 10.23 -25.46 3.45
CA LEU A 187 8.89 -24.92 3.62
C LEU A 187 8.93 -23.41 3.81
N VAL A 188 8.29 -22.70 2.90
CA VAL A 188 8.14 -21.25 2.94
C VAL A 188 6.66 -20.93 3.13
N ALA A 189 6.34 -20.15 4.17
CA ALA A 189 5.00 -19.66 4.43
C ALA A 189 5.03 -18.15 4.67
N GLN A 190 4.20 -17.43 3.92
CA GLN A 190 4.18 -15.98 3.95
C GLN A 190 2.76 -15.45 3.99
N SER A 191 2.53 -14.47 4.87
CA SER A 191 1.33 -13.64 4.83
C SER A 191 1.73 -12.18 4.73
N ILE A 192 1.35 -11.54 3.64
CA ILE A 192 1.83 -10.20 3.29
C ILE A 192 0.61 -9.30 3.10
N GLY A 193 0.54 -8.22 3.87
CA GLY A 193 -0.44 -7.17 3.67
C GLY A 193 -0.10 -6.28 2.47
N GLY A 194 -1.12 -5.82 1.75
CA GLY A 194 -0.99 -4.91 0.62
C GLY A 194 -0.68 -3.48 1.07
N GLY A 195 0.01 -2.71 0.24
CA GLY A 195 0.30 -1.30 0.51
C GLY A 195 -0.94 -0.40 0.44
N GLY A 196 -0.92 0.71 1.17
CA GLY A 196 -1.94 1.76 1.08
C GLY A 196 -1.88 2.54 -0.24
N GLY A 197 -3.02 3.10 -0.65
CA GLY A 197 -3.17 3.89 -1.86
C GLY A 197 -2.70 5.34 -1.69
N VAL A 198 -2.52 6.05 -2.79
CA VAL A 198 -2.06 7.45 -2.79
C VAL A 198 -3.25 8.40 -2.78
N GLY A 199 -3.23 9.42 -1.93
CA GLY A 199 -4.19 10.52 -1.92
C GLY A 199 -4.06 11.40 -3.16
N GLY A 200 -5.18 11.97 -3.60
CA GLY A 200 -5.21 12.93 -4.70
C GLY A 200 -4.62 14.27 -4.29
N SER A 201 -4.02 14.98 -5.23
CA SER A 201 -3.54 16.35 -5.00
C SER A 201 -4.65 17.35 -5.29
N SER A 202 -4.58 18.54 -4.71
CA SER A 202 -5.42 19.68 -5.08
C SER A 202 -4.56 20.83 -5.59
N SER A 203 -5.01 21.47 -6.67
CA SER A 203 -4.43 22.71 -7.17
C SER A 203 -5.56 23.70 -7.45
N ALA A 204 -5.74 24.66 -6.54
CA ALA A 204 -6.74 25.70 -6.70
C ALA A 204 -6.13 26.93 -7.37
N SER A 205 -6.72 27.44 -8.47
CA SER A 205 -6.22 28.63 -9.18
C SER A 205 -7.20 29.80 -9.07
N GLY A 206 -6.67 30.98 -8.75
CA GLY A 206 -7.41 32.24 -8.75
C GLY A 206 -7.27 32.97 -10.09
N SER A 207 -8.33 33.65 -10.53
CA SER A 207 -8.31 34.45 -11.75
C SER A 207 -7.75 35.87 -11.53
N LYS A 208 -7.50 36.67 -12.58
CA LYS A 208 -6.91 38.03 -12.48
C LYS A 208 -7.96 39.07 -12.03
N ILE A 209 -8.44 38.94 -10.79
CA ILE A 209 -9.57 39.70 -10.25
C ILE A 209 -9.14 40.64 -9.10
N LYS A 210 -10.03 41.54 -8.65
CA LYS A 210 -9.72 42.52 -7.59
C LYS A 210 -9.37 41.86 -6.25
N ALA A 211 -10.09 40.81 -5.84
CA ALA A 211 -9.78 40.09 -4.60
C ALA A 211 -10.08 38.58 -4.68
N ASN A 212 -9.11 37.76 -4.29
CA ASN A 212 -9.19 36.31 -4.31
C ASN A 212 -8.80 35.67 -2.98
N ALA A 213 -9.58 34.67 -2.56
CA ALA A 213 -9.23 33.78 -1.45
C ALA A 213 -9.26 32.34 -1.95
N ILE A 214 -8.10 31.69 -1.96
CA ILE A 214 -7.89 30.37 -2.58
C ILE A 214 -7.27 29.42 -1.55
N ILE A 215 -7.91 28.28 -1.34
CA ILE A 215 -7.45 27.27 -0.39
C ILE A 215 -7.28 25.92 -1.09
N GLY A 216 -6.08 25.34 -1.03
CA GLY A 216 -5.77 24.01 -1.55
C GLY A 216 -5.40 23.05 -0.41
N VAL A 217 -6.15 21.96 -0.23
CA VAL A 217 -5.84 20.92 0.76
C VAL A 217 -5.49 19.61 0.06
N GLY A 218 -4.32 19.06 0.32
CA GLY A 218 -3.89 17.79 -0.24
C GLY A 218 -4.67 16.60 0.34
N GLY A 219 -4.81 15.54 -0.45
CA GLY A 219 -5.53 14.33 -0.05
C GLY A 219 -4.74 13.43 0.89
N SER A 220 -5.41 12.55 1.62
CA SER A 220 -4.74 11.60 2.53
C SER A 220 -4.37 10.30 1.83
N GLY A 221 -3.21 9.72 2.17
CA GLY A 221 -2.83 8.37 1.78
C GLY A 221 -3.67 7.31 2.49
N GLY A 222 -3.88 6.16 1.84
CA GLY A 222 -4.61 5.04 2.42
C GLY A 222 -3.76 4.24 3.41
N ALA A 223 -4.39 3.53 4.34
CA ALA A 223 -3.68 2.65 5.26
C ALA A 223 -3.16 1.38 4.55
N GLY A 224 -2.01 0.86 4.97
CA GLY A 224 -1.53 -0.46 4.57
C GLY A 224 -2.29 -1.60 5.25
N GLY A 225 -2.32 -2.76 4.63
CA GLY A 225 -2.93 -3.96 5.20
C GLY A 225 -1.97 -4.68 6.15
N ASN A 226 -2.50 -5.26 7.23
CA ASN A 226 -1.76 -6.19 8.08
C ASN A 226 -1.37 -7.50 7.37
N GLY A 227 -0.25 -8.09 7.79
CA GLY A 227 0.05 -9.51 7.60
C GLY A 227 -0.81 -10.38 8.50
N GLY A 228 -1.11 -11.59 8.05
CA GLY A 228 -1.92 -12.57 8.77
C GLY A 228 -1.12 -13.39 9.78
N VAL A 229 -1.84 -14.11 10.64
CA VAL A 229 -1.24 -15.03 11.60
C VAL A 229 -0.71 -16.26 10.88
N LEU A 230 0.48 -16.71 11.27
CA LEU A 230 1.12 -17.93 10.80
C LEU A 230 1.04 -18.96 11.93
N SER A 231 0.24 -20.01 11.74
CA SER A 231 -0.01 -21.06 12.74
C SER A 231 0.48 -22.42 12.26
N PHE A 232 1.35 -23.04 13.05
CA PHE A 232 1.98 -24.32 12.71
C PHE A 232 1.66 -25.37 13.77
N PHE A 233 1.28 -26.56 13.33
CA PHE A 233 1.18 -27.75 14.15
C PHE A 233 2.01 -28.85 13.50
N PHE A 234 3.00 -29.34 14.23
CA PHE A 234 3.84 -30.46 13.81
C PHE A 234 3.46 -31.69 14.63
N ASP A 235 2.95 -32.74 13.99
CA ASP A 235 2.30 -33.90 14.64
C ASP A 235 3.31 -34.91 15.24
N ASP A 236 2.93 -35.50 16.38
CA ASP A 236 3.74 -36.05 17.46
C ASP A 236 3.92 -37.59 17.40
N ASP A 237 4.49 -38.10 16.30
CA ASP A 237 5.15 -39.44 16.31
C ASP A 237 6.64 -39.34 15.95
N HIS A 238 7.22 -38.14 16.06
CA HIS A 238 8.64 -37.84 15.78
C HIS A 238 9.15 -38.27 14.39
N GLY A 239 8.27 -38.68 13.47
CA GLY A 239 8.60 -39.19 12.15
C GLY A 239 8.66 -38.12 11.06
N ASN A 240 8.23 -36.90 11.38
CA ASN A 240 8.20 -35.76 10.48
C ASN A 240 9.58 -35.09 10.38
N SER A 241 9.99 -34.69 9.17
CA SER A 241 11.32 -34.11 8.97
C SER A 241 11.42 -33.24 7.73
N ILE A 242 12.18 -32.15 7.85
CA ILE A 242 12.52 -31.26 6.74
C ILE A 242 14.04 -31.27 6.58
N ALA A 243 14.52 -31.70 5.42
CA ALA A 243 15.93 -31.76 5.09
C ALA A 243 16.22 -30.90 3.86
N THR A 244 17.15 -29.94 3.98
CA THR A 244 17.55 -29.07 2.86
C THR A 244 19.06 -29.13 2.66
N THR A 245 19.49 -29.10 1.41
CA THR A 245 20.92 -29.18 1.05
C THR A 245 21.24 -28.18 -0.06
N GLY A 246 22.21 -27.28 0.17
CA GLY A 246 22.60 -26.25 -0.79
C GLY A 246 22.94 -24.91 -0.12
N TYR A 247 23.60 -24.02 -0.86
CA TYR A 247 23.89 -22.67 -0.39
C TYR A 247 22.59 -21.87 -0.22
N ASN A 248 22.43 -21.19 0.93
CA ASN A 248 21.28 -20.36 1.24
C ASN A 248 19.91 -21.06 1.14
N ALA A 249 19.86 -22.36 1.49
CA ALA A 249 18.66 -23.19 1.46
C ALA A 249 18.03 -23.28 2.86
N TYR A 250 16.95 -22.53 3.09
CA TYR A 250 16.25 -22.52 4.38
C TYR A 250 15.50 -23.82 4.61
N GLY A 251 15.56 -24.36 5.83
CA GLY A 251 14.70 -25.46 6.23
C GLY A 251 13.23 -25.02 6.24
N VAL A 252 12.94 -24.05 7.10
CA VAL A 252 11.61 -23.46 7.27
C VAL A 252 11.74 -21.94 7.35
N LEU A 253 11.05 -21.23 6.46
CA LEU A 253 10.96 -19.77 6.44
C LEU A 253 9.51 -19.33 6.65
N LEU A 254 9.26 -18.63 7.76
CA LEU A 254 7.94 -18.12 8.14
C LEU A 254 7.98 -16.60 8.18
N GLN A 255 7.14 -15.93 7.40
CA GLN A 255 7.10 -14.47 7.38
C GLN A 255 5.68 -13.93 7.45
N SER A 256 5.42 -13.05 8.40
CA SER A 256 4.22 -12.22 8.40
C SER A 256 4.61 -10.76 8.27
N ILE A 257 4.18 -10.11 7.19
CA ILE A 257 4.65 -8.78 6.82
C ILE A 257 3.44 -7.85 6.68
N GLY A 258 3.43 -6.76 7.43
CA GLY A 258 2.50 -5.66 7.24
C GLY A 258 2.85 -4.83 6.01
N GLY A 259 1.84 -4.39 5.27
CA GLY A 259 1.97 -3.50 4.12
C GLY A 259 2.31 -2.07 4.53
N GLY A 260 3.00 -1.34 3.67
CA GLY A 260 3.33 0.08 3.90
C GLY A 260 2.11 1.00 3.83
N GLY A 261 2.19 2.15 4.51
CA GLY A 261 1.21 3.23 4.40
C GLY A 261 1.26 3.93 3.04
N GLY A 262 0.15 4.54 2.64
CA GLY A 262 0.02 5.27 1.38
C GLY A 262 0.55 6.71 1.45
N GLN A 263 0.71 7.35 0.30
CA GLN A 263 1.21 8.73 0.23
C GLN A 263 0.06 9.74 0.27
N GLY A 264 0.20 10.82 1.04
CA GLY A 264 -0.68 11.99 0.95
C GLY A 264 -0.40 12.79 -0.32
N GLY A 265 -1.43 13.44 -0.87
CA GLY A 265 -1.31 14.35 -2.00
C GLY A 265 -0.92 15.76 -1.56
N ASP A 266 -0.49 16.58 -2.51
CA ASP A 266 -0.13 17.96 -2.23
C ASP A 266 -1.36 18.88 -2.25
N GLY A 267 -1.35 19.90 -1.40
CA GLY A 267 -2.30 21.01 -1.48
C GLY A 267 -1.59 22.21 -2.06
N SER A 268 -2.01 22.67 -3.23
CA SER A 268 -1.40 23.83 -3.88
C SER A 268 -2.43 24.90 -4.17
N ASP A 269 -2.07 26.15 -3.95
CA ASP A 269 -2.88 27.30 -4.29
C ASP A 269 -2.08 28.29 -5.16
N GLN A 270 -2.72 28.76 -6.23
CA GLN A 270 -2.20 29.74 -7.17
C GLN A 270 -3.14 30.94 -7.25
N ALA A 271 -3.12 31.78 -6.22
CA ALA A 271 -3.91 33.02 -6.22
C ALA A 271 -3.27 34.09 -7.13
N GLN A 272 -4.06 34.72 -7.99
CA GLN A 272 -3.66 35.87 -8.81
C GLN A 272 -4.59 37.05 -8.51
N GLY A 273 -4.19 38.30 -8.69
CA GLY A 273 -5.09 39.45 -8.49
C GLY A 273 -4.50 40.61 -7.69
N THR A 274 -5.32 41.62 -7.39
CA THR A 274 -4.88 42.82 -6.66
C THR A 274 -4.82 42.60 -5.16
N ILE A 275 -5.75 41.83 -4.59
CA ILE A 275 -5.70 41.35 -3.20
C ILE A 275 -5.81 39.83 -3.22
N THR A 276 -4.82 39.12 -2.67
CA THR A 276 -4.82 37.64 -2.68
C THR A 276 -4.58 37.07 -1.29
N VAL A 277 -5.38 36.08 -0.91
CA VAL A 277 -5.18 35.25 0.27
C VAL A 277 -5.10 33.80 -0.21
N GLY A 278 -3.90 33.24 -0.17
CA GLY A 278 -3.61 31.86 -0.52
C GLY A 278 -3.37 31.03 0.73
N ALA A 279 -3.98 29.85 0.84
CA ALA A 279 -3.65 28.90 1.89
C ALA A 279 -3.54 27.48 1.32
N SER A 280 -2.43 26.80 1.59
CA SER A 280 -2.22 25.42 1.21
C SER A 280 -1.88 24.54 2.40
N PHE A 281 -2.44 23.34 2.38
CA PHE A 281 -2.20 22.31 3.39
C PHE A 281 -1.79 21.02 2.67
N GLY A 282 -0.61 20.49 3.00
CA GLY A 282 -0.18 19.19 2.51
C GLY A 282 -1.07 18.06 3.03
N GLY A 283 -1.22 17.01 2.24
CA GLY A 283 -1.97 15.82 2.60
C GLY A 283 -1.23 14.94 3.61
N THR A 284 -1.96 14.07 4.30
CA THR A 284 -1.38 13.17 5.32
C THR A 284 -0.95 11.83 4.72
N GLY A 285 0.15 11.27 5.20
CA GLY A 285 0.55 9.90 4.89
C GLY A 285 -0.34 8.86 5.58
N GLY A 286 -0.52 7.71 4.94
CA GLY A 286 -1.31 6.60 5.47
C GLY A 286 -0.58 5.82 6.57
N VAL A 287 -1.33 5.20 7.46
CA VAL A 287 -0.79 4.31 8.51
C VAL A 287 -0.32 2.98 7.90
N ALA A 288 0.78 2.42 8.37
CA ALA A 288 1.24 1.11 7.92
C ALA A 288 0.47 -0.06 8.60
N GLY A 289 0.49 -1.22 7.96
CA GLY A 289 -0.02 -2.46 8.54
C GLY A 289 0.96 -3.11 9.51
N ASN A 290 0.45 -3.92 10.43
CA ASN A 290 1.24 -4.71 11.36
C ASN A 290 1.64 -6.07 10.77
N GLY A 291 2.76 -6.61 11.23
CA GLY A 291 3.05 -8.04 11.09
C GLY A 291 2.14 -8.86 12.00
N GLY A 292 1.75 -10.05 11.55
CA GLY A 292 0.95 -10.99 12.33
C GLY A 292 1.80 -11.87 13.23
N ASN A 293 1.18 -12.50 14.22
CA ASN A 293 1.88 -13.43 15.11
C ASN A 293 2.36 -14.66 14.33
N ILE A 294 3.51 -15.19 14.71
CA ILE A 294 3.99 -16.50 14.28
C ILE A 294 3.93 -17.39 15.50
N LEU A 295 3.11 -18.44 15.43
CA LEU A 295 2.90 -19.31 16.57
C LEU A 295 2.89 -20.78 16.15
N THR A 296 3.50 -21.57 17.00
CA THR A 296 3.36 -23.02 16.95
C THR A 296 2.31 -23.44 17.96
N SER A 297 1.25 -24.08 17.51
CA SER A 297 0.13 -24.51 18.35
C SER A 297 0.34 -25.94 18.87
N GLY A 298 -0.26 -26.27 20.02
CA GLY A 298 -0.36 -27.63 20.55
C GLY A 298 0.77 -28.09 21.49
N SER A 299 0.39 -28.74 22.61
CA SER A 299 1.34 -29.46 23.46
C SER A 299 1.83 -30.72 22.74
N GLY A 300 3.15 -30.96 22.71
CA GLY A 300 3.74 -32.14 22.07
C GLY A 300 4.18 -31.93 20.62
N SER A 301 4.05 -30.71 20.07
CA SER A 301 4.49 -30.48 18.70
C SER A 301 6.02 -30.62 18.58
N TRP A 302 6.46 -31.43 17.61
CA TRP A 302 7.88 -31.75 17.37
C TRP A 302 8.25 -31.62 15.90
N LEU A 303 9.44 -31.11 15.59
CA LEU A 303 9.96 -31.07 14.22
C LEU A 303 11.47 -31.32 14.18
N ASN A 304 11.90 -32.25 13.32
CA ASN A 304 13.30 -32.42 12.97
C ASN A 304 13.63 -31.63 11.69
N VAL A 305 14.51 -30.64 11.80
CA VAL A 305 14.98 -29.85 10.66
C VAL A 305 16.49 -30.01 10.52
N GLN A 306 16.92 -30.45 9.34
CA GLN A 306 18.33 -30.56 9.00
C GLN A 306 18.67 -29.73 7.78
N THR A 307 19.62 -28.82 7.89
CA THR A 307 20.12 -28.04 6.75
C THR A 307 21.61 -28.26 6.57
N THR A 308 22.06 -28.38 5.33
CA THR A 308 23.48 -28.53 4.99
C THR A 308 23.86 -27.58 3.86
N GLY A 309 24.74 -26.63 4.15
CA GLY A 309 25.18 -25.58 3.24
C GLY A 309 25.52 -24.29 3.97
N ASP A 310 26.32 -23.44 3.36
CA ASP A 310 26.62 -22.11 3.89
C ASP A 310 25.37 -21.22 3.80
N ASP A 311 25.18 -20.35 4.80
CA ASP A 311 24.02 -19.46 4.94
C ASP A 311 22.67 -20.17 4.90
N ALA A 312 22.58 -21.42 5.36
CA ALA A 312 21.35 -22.23 5.31
C ALA A 312 20.68 -22.38 6.70
N PRO A 313 19.80 -21.46 7.15
CA PRO A 313 19.16 -21.55 8.45
C PRO A 313 18.16 -22.70 8.51
N ALA A 314 18.07 -23.39 9.65
CA ALA A 314 17.05 -24.42 9.85
C ALA A 314 15.66 -23.79 10.00
N LEU A 315 15.50 -22.83 10.91
CA LEU A 315 14.23 -22.13 11.09
C LEU A 315 14.46 -20.62 11.11
N ALA A 316 13.81 -19.89 10.21
CA ALA A 316 13.78 -18.44 10.19
C ALA A 316 12.34 -17.96 10.27
N MET A 317 12.05 -17.12 11.26
CA MET A 317 10.72 -16.60 11.56
C MET A 317 10.78 -15.10 11.72
N GLN A 318 9.99 -14.38 10.93
CA GLN A 318 10.00 -12.92 10.92
C GLN A 318 8.59 -12.36 10.91
N SER A 319 8.24 -11.61 11.95
CA SER A 319 7.04 -10.79 11.96
C SER A 319 7.44 -9.33 11.84
N ILE A 320 7.08 -8.70 10.72
CA ILE A 320 7.57 -7.39 10.33
C ILE A 320 6.40 -6.43 10.16
N GLY A 321 6.42 -5.32 10.89
CA GLY A 321 5.51 -4.20 10.67
C GLY A 321 5.88 -3.40 9.42
N GLY A 322 4.88 -2.87 8.72
CA GLY A 322 5.07 -2.03 7.54
C GLY A 322 5.62 -0.63 7.88
N GLY A 323 6.21 0.04 6.88
CA GLY A 323 6.64 1.43 6.99
C GLY A 323 5.49 2.43 6.84
N GLY A 324 5.51 3.53 7.59
CA GLY A 324 4.50 4.60 7.51
C GLY A 324 4.48 5.33 6.17
N GLY A 325 3.36 5.97 5.86
CA GLY A 325 3.17 6.75 4.65
C GLY A 325 3.88 8.11 4.65
N THR A 326 4.06 8.66 3.47
CA THR A 326 4.64 9.99 3.22
C THR A 326 3.53 11.03 3.16
N ALA A 327 3.75 12.19 3.75
CA ALA A 327 2.86 13.33 3.62
C ALA A 327 3.12 14.11 2.33
N GLY A 328 2.13 14.87 1.88
CA GLY A 328 2.31 15.90 0.86
C GLY A 328 2.80 17.22 1.46
N ALA A 329 3.22 18.14 0.60
CA ALA A 329 3.56 19.50 0.98
C ALA A 329 2.43 20.48 0.63
N GLY A 330 2.26 21.51 1.46
CA GLY A 330 1.50 22.70 1.08
C GLY A 330 2.39 23.63 0.25
N ASN A 331 1.91 24.11 -0.88
CA ASN A 331 2.59 25.12 -1.68
C ASN A 331 1.65 26.27 -2.06
N SER A 332 1.89 27.44 -1.47
CA SER A 332 1.14 28.66 -1.74
C SER A 332 2.00 29.61 -2.58
N SER A 333 1.49 29.98 -3.75
CA SER A 333 2.13 30.94 -4.63
C SER A 333 1.13 32.00 -5.08
N SER A 334 1.22 33.20 -4.51
CA SER A 334 0.48 34.37 -4.96
C SER A 334 1.30 35.21 -5.95
N LYS A 335 0.82 35.41 -7.19
CA LYS A 335 1.51 36.27 -8.17
C LYS A 335 1.12 37.75 -7.98
N LEU A 336 2.12 38.60 -7.74
CA LEU A 336 1.94 40.05 -7.61
C LEU A 336 1.73 40.71 -8.98
N GLN A 337 0.70 41.54 -9.08
CA GLN A 337 0.62 42.62 -10.08
C GLN A 337 1.15 43.93 -9.48
N GLN A 338 1.42 44.95 -10.31
CA GLN A 338 1.75 46.29 -9.82
C GLN A 338 0.61 46.79 -8.90
N ASP A 339 0.94 47.27 -7.69
CA ASP A 339 0.01 47.66 -6.61
C ASP A 339 -0.87 46.54 -6.01
N SER A 340 -0.35 45.31 -5.90
CA SER A 340 -1.05 44.20 -5.25
C SER A 340 -0.63 43.94 -3.79
N HIS A 341 -1.56 43.39 -3.01
CA HIS A 341 -1.35 42.87 -1.66
C HIS A 341 -1.59 41.36 -1.65
N SER A 342 -0.66 40.60 -1.07
CA SER A 342 -0.79 39.14 -0.96
C SER A 342 -0.50 38.64 0.43
N MET A 343 -1.24 37.61 0.86
CA MET A 343 -0.89 36.78 1.99
C MET A 343 -0.94 35.32 1.56
N SER A 344 0.16 34.59 1.76
CA SER A 344 0.29 33.17 1.45
C SER A 344 0.56 32.40 2.74
N VAL A 345 -0.18 31.32 2.96
CA VAL A 345 0.03 30.39 4.07
C VAL A 345 0.29 29.02 3.47
N ALA A 346 1.44 28.44 3.75
CA ALA A 346 1.75 27.06 3.36
C ALA A 346 2.00 26.21 4.61
N VAL A 347 1.29 25.10 4.72
CA VAL A 347 1.40 24.13 5.82
C VAL A 347 1.76 22.77 5.25
N GLY A 348 2.77 22.13 5.82
CA GLY A 348 3.17 20.77 5.50
C GLY A 348 2.15 19.71 5.91
N GLY A 349 2.23 18.53 5.31
CA GLY A 349 1.45 17.37 5.73
C GLY A 349 2.12 16.57 6.85
N ASN A 350 1.34 15.72 7.52
CA ASN A 350 1.85 14.79 8.54
C ASN A 350 2.16 13.41 7.95
N GLY A 351 3.32 12.83 8.27
CA GLY A 351 3.67 11.46 7.87
C GLY A 351 2.75 10.41 8.52
N GLY A 352 2.74 9.21 7.96
CA GLY A 352 2.00 8.07 8.49
C GLY A 352 2.68 7.39 9.68
N LEU A 353 1.88 6.71 10.51
CA LEU A 353 2.40 5.89 11.60
C LEU A 353 3.02 4.57 11.07
N SER A 354 4.03 4.06 11.77
CA SER A 354 4.65 2.77 11.50
C SER A 354 3.79 1.60 11.99
N GLY A 355 3.98 0.43 11.40
CA GLY A 355 3.40 -0.83 11.88
C GLY A 355 4.30 -1.49 12.92
N SER A 356 3.72 -2.36 13.73
CA SER A 356 4.45 -3.20 14.70
C SER A 356 4.67 -4.61 14.15
N GLY A 357 5.74 -5.27 14.59
CA GLY A 357 5.86 -6.72 14.48
C GLY A 357 4.93 -7.42 15.47
N GLY A 358 4.49 -8.62 15.13
CA GLY A 358 3.73 -9.52 16.00
C GLY A 358 4.61 -10.37 16.90
N ALA A 359 4.00 -11.05 17.87
CA ALA A 359 4.70 -12.00 18.73
C ALA A 359 5.18 -13.22 17.92
N ILE A 360 6.34 -13.77 18.32
CA ILE A 360 6.85 -15.03 17.79
C ILE A 360 6.94 -16.00 18.97
N ASP A 361 5.96 -16.89 19.07
CA ASP A 361 5.81 -17.84 20.16
C ASP A 361 6.03 -19.27 19.65
N VAL A 362 7.22 -19.81 19.94
CA VAL A 362 7.61 -21.16 19.56
C VAL A 362 7.65 -22.04 20.81
N THR A 363 6.66 -22.91 20.92
CA THR A 363 6.44 -23.82 22.07
C THR A 363 6.52 -25.28 21.61
N THR A 364 7.49 -25.61 20.75
CA THR A 364 7.69 -26.96 20.21
C THR A 364 9.04 -27.52 20.59
N GLY A 365 9.16 -28.84 20.59
CA GLY A 365 10.47 -29.48 20.59
C GLY A 365 11.04 -29.46 19.17
N ILE A 366 12.02 -28.60 18.91
CA ILE A 366 12.67 -28.50 17.61
C ILE A 366 14.06 -29.12 17.70
N ALA A 367 14.30 -30.17 16.92
CA ALA A 367 15.65 -30.63 16.62
C ALA A 367 16.14 -29.91 15.37
N ALA A 368 16.79 -28.76 15.55
CA ALA A 368 17.40 -27.99 14.46
C ALA A 368 18.89 -28.32 14.35
N THR A 369 19.30 -28.97 13.26
CA THR A 369 20.71 -29.27 12.95
C THR A 369 21.12 -28.53 11.70
N THR A 370 22.08 -27.60 11.81
CA THR A 370 22.64 -26.87 10.67
C THR A 370 24.11 -27.23 10.48
N GLN A 371 24.52 -27.40 9.23
CA GLN A 371 25.91 -27.72 8.86
C GLN A 371 26.39 -26.82 7.74
N GLY A 372 27.18 -25.80 8.07
CA GLY A 372 27.75 -24.84 7.13
C GLY A 372 28.10 -23.52 7.81
N ALA A 373 28.85 -22.65 7.13
CA ALA A 373 29.19 -21.33 7.66
C ALA A 373 27.92 -20.46 7.76
N ARG A 374 27.77 -19.72 8.86
CA ARG A 374 26.65 -18.77 9.09
C ARG A 374 25.25 -19.40 9.03
N ALA A 375 25.14 -20.71 9.22
CA ALA A 375 23.88 -21.43 9.23
C ALA A 375 23.25 -21.41 10.64
N TYR A 376 22.24 -20.57 10.84
CA TYR A 376 21.55 -20.43 12.13
C TYR A 376 20.57 -21.57 12.39
N GLY A 377 20.59 -22.17 13.60
CA GLY A 377 19.60 -23.16 14.01
C GLY A 377 18.19 -22.59 14.05
N VAL A 378 17.98 -21.55 14.84
CA VAL A 378 16.71 -20.81 14.92
C VAL A 378 17.00 -19.32 14.91
N LEU A 379 16.33 -18.60 14.00
CA LEU A 379 16.28 -17.15 13.93
C LEU A 379 14.82 -16.72 14.10
N ALA A 380 14.53 -15.95 15.14
CA ALA A 380 13.21 -15.37 15.38
C ALA A 380 13.34 -13.86 15.54
N GLN A 381 12.59 -13.09 14.75
CA GLN A 381 12.64 -11.63 14.77
C GLN A 381 11.25 -11.01 14.70
N SER A 382 10.86 -10.29 15.75
CA SER A 382 9.73 -9.36 15.71
C SER A 382 10.27 -7.96 15.47
N ILE A 383 9.95 -7.38 14.33
CA ILE A 383 10.53 -6.12 13.85
C ILE A 383 9.39 -5.12 13.64
N GLY A 384 9.48 -3.97 14.32
CA GLY A 384 8.63 -2.82 14.01
C GLY A 384 9.04 -2.14 12.71
N GLY A 385 8.09 -1.51 12.03
CA GLY A 385 8.33 -0.72 10.84
C GLY A 385 8.88 0.68 11.14
N GLY A 386 9.41 1.34 10.11
CA GLY A 386 9.81 2.74 10.18
C GLY A 386 8.62 3.70 10.11
N GLY A 387 8.76 4.90 10.70
CA GLY A 387 7.74 5.96 10.62
C GLY A 387 7.64 6.60 9.23
N GLY A 388 6.59 7.40 9.02
CA GLY A 388 6.36 8.17 7.81
C GLY A 388 7.12 9.48 7.75
N LEU A 389 7.30 10.01 6.53
CA LEU A 389 7.95 11.31 6.29
C LEU A 389 6.90 12.43 6.24
N GLY A 390 7.12 13.51 6.99
CA GLY A 390 6.37 14.76 6.84
C GLY A 390 7.22 15.80 6.11
N LEU A 391 6.68 16.43 5.06
CA LEU A 391 7.31 17.60 4.43
C LEU A 391 6.69 18.88 5.02
N SER A 392 7.51 19.85 5.41
CA SER A 392 7.07 21.21 5.77
C SER A 392 7.75 22.26 4.91
N LEU A 393 6.97 23.15 4.30
CA LEU A 393 7.45 24.39 3.69
C LEU A 393 6.67 25.55 4.31
N ILE A 394 7.36 26.49 4.96
CA ILE A 394 6.76 27.71 5.51
C ILE A 394 7.37 28.89 4.74
N HIS A 395 6.52 29.60 3.99
CA HIS A 395 6.78 30.96 3.54
C HIS A 395 5.76 31.87 4.23
N ILE A 396 6.25 32.92 4.89
CA ILE A 396 5.44 34.02 5.45
C ILE A 396 5.77 35.27 4.65
#